data_AF-A0AAE7NV11-F1
#
_entry.id   AF-A0AAE7NV11-F1
#
_cell.length_a   1.000
_cell.length_b   1.000
_cell.length_c   1.000
_cell.angle_alpha   90.00
_cell.angle_beta   90.00
_cell.angle_gamma   90.00
#
_symmetry.space_group_name_H-M   'P 1'
#
loop_
_entity.id
_entity.type
_entity.pdbx_description
1 polymer ?
#
loop_
_entity_poly.entity_id
_entity_poly.type
_entity_poly.pdbx_seq_one_letter_code
_entity_poly.pdbx_strand_id
1 'polypeptide(L)'
;MLSTIADYTRLTTDMSKSMTQVATQPDVSRDTDYFLSHIGNVKTIDDFLNDYRLYSYAMKAYGLSDMTYAKAFMRKVLTEGVSDQDAFANKLSDTRYRQFATAFNFAALGDQATSTTAATTGTATQYVTQTLEENAGNQNEGLRLALYFTRKASTITNAYQILADKALTQVVQTAMGWSSTISSSDIDAQAKMITDKIDLTDFQDPTKVTKFVQRFAAMWDATQAQSDNSTNPALVLIAGASTSVSLDTDMLTTLQNIRFNR
;
A
#
# COMPACT_ATOMS: atom_id res chain seq x y z
N MET A 1 -2.54 -19.67 -7.99
CA MET A 1 -2.33 -18.66 -6.93
C MET A 1 -3.44 -18.84 -5.91
N LEU A 2 -3.17 -18.72 -4.62
CA LEU A 2 -4.22 -18.71 -3.59
C LEU A 2 -5.02 -17.39 -3.73
N SER A 3 -6.23 -17.35 -3.18
CA SER A 3 -7.02 -16.10 -3.14
C SER A 3 -6.31 -15.04 -2.30
N THR A 4 -6.46 -13.76 -2.64
CA THR A 4 -5.84 -12.64 -1.90
C THR A 4 -6.15 -12.73 -0.40
N ILE A 5 -7.35 -13.20 -0.03
CA ILE A 5 -7.73 -13.35 1.38
C ILE A 5 -7.00 -14.49 2.10
N ALA A 6 -6.72 -15.60 1.42
CA ALA A 6 -6.00 -16.73 2.02
C ALA A 6 -4.54 -16.35 2.31
N ASP A 7 -3.89 -15.65 1.38
CA ASP A 7 -2.53 -15.16 1.60
C ASP A 7 -2.48 -14.08 2.69
N TYR A 8 -3.47 -13.18 2.72
CA TYR A 8 -3.58 -12.14 3.76
C TYR A 8 -3.71 -12.75 5.15
N THR A 9 -4.69 -13.64 5.34
CA THR A 9 -4.92 -14.28 6.65
C THR A 9 -3.70 -15.05 7.12
N ARG A 10 -3.01 -15.79 6.23
CA ARG A 10 -1.76 -16.48 6.56
C ARG A 10 -0.68 -15.52 7.05
N LEU A 11 -0.49 -14.39 6.37
CA LEU A 11 0.54 -13.42 6.71
C LEU A 11 0.22 -12.66 8.00
N THR A 12 -1.05 -12.28 8.20
CA THR A 12 -1.45 -11.47 9.37
C THR A 12 -1.65 -12.29 10.63
N THR A 13 -1.96 -13.58 10.54
CA THR A 13 -2.10 -14.46 11.72
C THR A 13 -0.80 -14.55 12.52
N ASP A 14 0.34 -14.48 11.84
CA ASP A 14 1.67 -14.49 12.46
C ASP A 14 2.57 -13.41 11.84
N MET A 15 2.11 -12.16 11.95
CA MET A 15 2.80 -11.00 11.40
C MET A 15 4.22 -10.86 11.97
N SER A 16 4.40 -11.12 13.27
CA SER A 16 5.71 -11.07 13.93
C SER A 16 6.70 -12.05 13.31
N LYS A 17 6.27 -13.29 13.03
CA LYS A 17 7.11 -14.26 12.33
C LYS A 17 7.41 -13.84 10.90
N SER A 18 6.43 -13.33 10.17
CA SER A 18 6.61 -12.84 8.79
C SER A 18 7.64 -11.70 8.74
N MET A 19 7.52 -10.74 9.66
CA MET A 19 8.47 -9.64 9.84
C MET A 19 9.86 -10.14 10.21
N THR A 20 9.96 -11.13 11.09
CA THR A 20 11.25 -11.74 11.48
C THR A 20 11.93 -12.41 10.28
N GLN A 21 11.17 -13.13 9.46
CA GLN A 21 11.68 -13.76 8.25
C GLN A 21 12.19 -12.75 7.23
N VAL A 22 11.51 -11.60 7.07
CA VAL A 22 12.00 -10.53 6.18
C VAL A 22 13.24 -9.86 6.78
N ALA A 23 13.25 -9.59 8.08
CA ALA A 23 14.39 -8.97 8.76
C ALA A 23 15.68 -9.81 8.65
N THR A 24 15.59 -11.14 8.64
CA THR A 24 16.75 -12.03 8.50
C THR A 24 17.20 -12.26 7.06
N GLN A 25 16.52 -11.69 6.06
CA GLN A 25 16.98 -11.76 4.67
C GLN A 25 18.34 -11.04 4.55
N PRO A 26 19.32 -11.61 3.83
CA PRO A 26 20.69 -11.07 3.81
C PRO A 26 20.78 -9.58 3.41
N ASP A 27 20.05 -9.16 2.37
CA ASP A 27 20.05 -7.77 1.93
C ASP A 27 19.37 -6.84 2.94
N VAL A 28 18.22 -7.26 3.51
CA VAL A 28 17.49 -6.49 4.52
C VAL A 28 18.31 -6.30 5.79
N SER A 29 18.93 -7.37 6.30
CA SER A 29 19.80 -7.31 7.48
C SER A 29 20.98 -6.39 7.21
N ARG A 30 21.70 -6.60 6.10
CA ARG A 30 22.88 -5.79 5.75
C ARG A 30 22.57 -4.29 5.66
N ASP A 31 21.46 -3.93 5.05
CA ASP A 31 21.09 -2.52 4.87
C ASP A 31 20.55 -1.91 6.17
N THR A 32 19.84 -2.70 6.98
CA THR A 32 19.38 -2.28 8.31
C THR A 32 20.56 -2.08 9.27
N ASP A 33 21.54 -2.98 9.25
CA ASP A 33 22.75 -2.89 10.08
C ASP A 33 23.55 -1.64 9.71
N TYR A 34 23.70 -1.35 8.42
CA TYR A 34 24.33 -0.11 7.95
C TYR A 34 23.55 1.11 8.44
N PHE A 35 22.22 1.12 8.25
CA PHE A 35 21.39 2.24 8.66
C PHE A 35 21.53 2.53 10.16
N LEU A 36 21.34 1.53 11.01
CA LEU A 36 21.37 1.69 12.47
C LEU A 36 22.75 2.07 13.00
N SER A 37 23.83 1.62 12.36
CA SER A 37 25.20 1.97 12.77
C SER A 37 25.65 3.37 12.35
N HIS A 38 25.01 3.97 11.33
CA HIS A 38 25.44 5.25 10.77
C HIS A 38 24.47 6.41 11.04
N ILE A 39 23.16 6.15 11.14
CA ILE A 39 22.15 7.22 11.23
C ILE A 39 22.35 8.13 12.43
N GLY A 40 22.78 7.62 13.58
CA GLY A 40 23.03 8.44 14.78
C GLY A 40 24.16 9.46 14.64
N ASN A 41 25.03 9.30 13.63
CA ASN A 41 26.13 10.23 13.33
C ASN A 41 25.69 11.41 12.45
N VAL A 42 24.52 11.33 11.82
CA VAL A 42 23.99 12.37 10.92
C VAL A 42 23.44 13.52 11.75
N LYS A 43 23.99 14.74 11.60
CA LYS A 43 23.61 15.90 12.41
C LYS A 43 22.87 16.98 11.62
N THR A 44 22.98 16.96 10.29
CA THR A 44 22.34 17.95 9.44
C THR A 44 21.54 17.30 8.30
N ILE A 45 20.64 18.09 7.71
CA ILE A 45 19.92 17.70 6.49
C ILE A 45 20.92 17.41 5.36
N ASP A 46 22.01 18.16 5.27
CA ASP A 46 23.06 17.94 4.28
C ASP A 46 23.75 16.61 4.46
N ASP A 47 24.17 16.27 5.68
CA ASP A 47 24.76 14.96 5.99
C ASP A 47 23.81 13.83 5.58
N PHE A 48 22.52 13.99 5.89
CA PHE A 48 21.51 12.99 5.60
C PHE A 48 21.29 12.79 4.09
N LEU A 49 21.14 13.88 3.33
CA LEU A 49 20.87 13.81 1.89
C LEU A 49 22.10 13.44 1.06
N ASN A 50 23.31 13.63 1.62
CA ASN A 50 24.56 13.28 0.96
C ASN A 50 24.92 11.79 1.12
N ASP A 51 24.57 11.15 2.23
CA ASP A 51 24.66 9.69 2.34
C ASP A 51 23.49 9.03 1.59
N TYR A 52 23.73 8.66 0.32
CA TYR A 52 22.72 8.02 -0.51
C TYR A 52 22.17 6.74 0.11
N ARG A 53 23.00 5.94 0.82
CA ARG A 53 22.58 4.66 1.36
C ARG A 53 21.64 4.83 2.55
N LEU A 54 21.94 5.79 3.44
CA LEU A 54 21.01 6.17 4.52
C LEU A 54 19.72 6.77 3.98
N TYR A 55 19.85 7.72 3.05
CA TYR A 55 18.71 8.41 2.49
C TYR A 55 17.79 7.47 1.71
N SER A 56 18.32 6.61 0.84
CA SER A 56 17.51 5.65 0.08
C SER A 56 16.84 4.62 0.98
N TYR A 57 17.52 4.17 2.05
CA TYR A 57 16.94 3.26 3.04
C TYR A 57 15.73 3.92 3.74
N ALA A 58 15.89 5.15 4.21
CA ALA A 58 14.82 5.91 4.82
C ALA A 58 13.67 6.17 3.83
N MET A 59 13.97 6.60 2.60
CA MET A 59 12.95 6.83 1.57
C MET A 59 12.16 5.56 1.30
N LYS A 60 12.83 4.40 1.20
CA LYS A 60 12.16 3.11 1.07
C LYS A 60 11.28 2.80 2.28
N ALA A 61 11.76 2.98 3.51
CA ALA A 61 10.97 2.73 4.72
C ALA A 61 9.62 3.48 4.74
N TYR A 62 9.56 4.67 4.16
CA TYR A 62 8.34 5.47 4.07
C TYR A 62 7.60 5.33 2.72
N GLY A 63 7.98 4.35 1.89
CA GLY A 63 7.36 4.07 0.60
C GLY A 63 7.64 5.11 -0.50
N LEU A 64 8.67 5.93 -0.31
CA LEU A 64 9.05 7.02 -1.21
C LEU A 64 10.21 6.65 -2.15
N SER A 65 10.49 5.36 -2.36
CA SER A 65 11.61 4.85 -3.18
C SER A 65 11.67 5.49 -4.57
N ASP A 66 10.52 5.70 -5.23
CA ASP A 66 10.47 6.28 -6.58
C ASP A 66 10.86 7.77 -6.60
N MET A 67 10.84 8.43 -5.44
CA MET A 67 11.12 9.86 -5.28
C MET A 67 12.51 10.12 -4.70
N THR A 68 13.38 9.10 -4.61
CA THR A 68 14.75 9.22 -4.09
C THR A 68 15.62 10.18 -4.93
N TYR A 69 15.25 10.44 -6.18
CA TYR A 69 15.96 11.44 -7.00
C TYR A 69 15.63 12.90 -6.59
N ALA A 70 14.51 13.14 -5.92
CA ALA A 70 13.97 14.47 -5.65
C ALA A 70 14.59 15.12 -4.39
N LYS A 71 15.92 15.15 -4.29
CA LYS A 71 16.63 15.63 -3.10
C LYS A 71 16.29 17.08 -2.71
N ALA A 72 16.10 17.97 -3.68
CA ALA A 72 15.72 19.36 -3.41
C ALA A 72 14.30 19.48 -2.81
N PHE A 73 13.38 18.63 -3.28
CA PHE A 73 12.03 18.52 -2.73
C PHE A 73 12.09 18.03 -1.28
N MET A 74 12.85 16.96 -1.03
CA MET A 74 13.00 16.41 0.32
C MET A 74 13.76 17.33 1.28
N ARG A 75 14.71 18.12 0.77
CA ARG A 75 15.33 19.21 1.54
C ARG A 75 14.26 20.17 2.05
N LYS A 76 13.38 20.65 1.18
CA LYS A 76 12.30 21.57 1.58
C LYS A 76 11.37 20.94 2.63
N VAL A 77 10.98 19.67 2.42
CA VAL A 77 10.18 18.89 3.38
C VAL A 77 10.83 18.83 4.75
N LEU A 78 12.14 18.54 4.82
CA LEU A 78 12.88 18.42 6.09
C LEU A 78 13.21 19.76 6.74
N THR A 79 13.46 20.80 5.93
CA THR A 79 13.78 22.15 6.41
C THR A 79 12.58 22.82 7.05
N GLU A 80 11.39 22.72 6.43
CA GLU A 80 10.17 23.30 7.00
C GLU A 80 9.55 22.40 8.09
N GLY A 81 9.81 21.09 8.05
CA GLY A 81 9.31 20.14 9.04
C GLY A 81 7.78 20.01 9.00
N VAL A 82 7.17 19.82 10.17
CA VAL A 82 5.72 19.57 10.31
C VAL A 82 5.03 20.43 11.38
N SER A 83 5.78 21.23 12.12
CA SER A 83 5.26 21.98 13.28
C SER A 83 4.40 23.17 12.88
N ASP A 84 4.77 23.87 11.80
CA ASP A 84 3.96 24.95 11.24
C ASP A 84 2.83 24.37 10.38
N GLN A 85 1.60 24.81 10.60
CA GLN A 85 0.44 24.42 9.78
C GLN A 85 0.67 24.72 8.29
N ASP A 86 1.43 25.79 8.00
CA ASP A 86 1.76 26.22 6.65
C ASP A 86 3.01 25.55 6.07
N ALA A 87 3.67 24.66 6.82
CA ALA A 87 4.84 23.93 6.36
C ALA A 87 4.53 23.14 5.07
N PHE A 88 5.52 23.08 4.19
CA PHE A 88 5.42 22.45 2.87
C PHE A 88 4.86 21.03 2.96
N ALA A 89 5.34 20.20 3.89
CA ALA A 89 4.86 18.83 4.08
C ALA A 89 3.39 18.73 4.53
N ASN A 90 2.86 19.76 5.19
CA ASN A 90 1.46 19.83 5.62
C ASN A 90 0.53 20.22 4.48
N LYS A 91 1.04 20.91 3.46
CA LYS A 91 0.31 21.31 2.24
C LYS A 91 0.28 20.23 1.16
N LEU A 92 1.12 19.19 1.27
CA LEU A 92 1.13 18.08 0.32
C LEU A 92 -0.07 17.16 0.56
N SER A 93 -0.70 16.75 -0.54
CA SER A 93 -1.73 15.70 -0.50
C SER A 93 -1.12 14.41 0.02
N ASP A 94 0.00 13.95 -0.54
CA ASP A 94 0.66 12.72 -0.12
C ASP A 94 1.22 12.84 1.31
N THR A 95 0.58 12.11 2.23
CA THR A 95 0.88 12.17 3.65
C THR A 95 2.23 11.54 4.02
N ARG A 96 2.84 10.75 3.13
CA ARG A 96 4.11 10.06 3.39
C ARG A 96 5.26 11.04 3.60
N TYR A 97 5.24 12.19 2.93
CA TYR A 97 6.23 13.26 3.13
C TYR A 97 6.16 13.86 4.53
N ARG A 98 4.94 14.04 5.06
CA ARG A 98 4.74 14.50 6.44
C ARG A 98 5.21 13.45 7.43
N GLN A 99 4.89 12.17 7.21
CA GLN A 99 5.38 11.07 8.07
C GLN A 99 6.91 11.00 8.07
N PHE A 100 7.55 11.18 6.91
CA PHE A 100 9.00 11.24 6.79
C PHE A 100 9.59 12.43 7.56
N ALA A 101 9.03 13.63 7.38
CA ALA A 101 9.47 14.82 8.11
C ALA A 101 9.24 14.72 9.62
N THR A 102 8.18 14.05 10.07
CA THR A 102 7.94 13.76 11.48
C THR A 102 9.02 12.84 12.06
N ALA A 103 9.45 11.83 11.31
CA ALA A 103 10.48 10.90 11.77
C ALA A 103 11.87 11.52 11.82
N PHE A 104 12.23 12.30 10.80
CA PHE A 104 13.51 12.99 10.68
C PHE A 104 13.35 14.51 10.91
N ASN A 105 12.84 14.89 12.09
CA ASN A 105 12.42 16.27 12.36
C ASN A 105 13.60 17.21 12.67
N PHE A 106 14.46 17.45 11.68
CA PHE A 106 15.59 18.40 11.77
C PHE A 106 15.13 19.82 12.09
N ALA A 107 13.96 20.25 11.61
CA ALA A 107 13.41 21.57 11.88
C ALA A 107 13.17 21.82 13.38
N ALA A 108 12.63 20.83 14.10
CA ALA A 108 12.34 20.98 15.53
C ALA A 108 13.47 20.49 16.45
N LEU A 109 14.23 19.47 16.03
CA LEU A 109 15.19 18.77 16.88
C LEU A 109 16.66 19.05 16.51
N GLY A 110 16.91 19.73 15.39
CA GLY A 110 18.27 20.01 14.92
C GLY A 110 19.10 18.73 14.79
N ASP A 111 20.26 18.72 15.46
CA ASP A 111 21.25 17.64 15.42
C ASP A 111 20.83 16.35 16.15
N GLN A 112 19.74 16.40 16.91
CA GLN A 112 19.16 15.25 17.61
C GLN A 112 18.10 14.52 16.78
N ALA A 113 17.71 15.04 15.62
CA ALA A 113 16.62 14.49 14.81
C ALA A 113 16.82 13.00 14.46
N THR A 114 18.06 12.57 14.28
CA THR A 114 18.44 11.21 13.87
C THR A 114 18.73 10.26 15.04
N SER A 115 18.71 10.76 16.28
CA SER A 115 18.94 9.97 17.50
C SER A 115 17.62 9.46 18.11
N THR A 116 16.47 9.88 17.58
CA THR A 116 15.17 9.50 18.12
C THR A 116 14.82 8.05 17.81
N THR A 117 13.95 7.43 18.62
CA THR A 117 13.38 6.10 18.32
C THR A 117 12.65 6.10 16.98
N ALA A 118 11.97 7.19 16.62
CA ALA A 118 11.29 7.31 15.34
C ALA A 118 12.28 7.23 14.16
N ALA A 119 13.37 7.99 14.22
CA ALA A 119 14.38 8.02 13.17
C ALA A 119 15.22 6.74 13.08
N THR A 120 15.43 6.03 14.20
CA THR A 120 16.27 4.83 14.28
C THR A 120 15.46 3.54 14.10
N THR A 121 15.07 2.91 15.20
CA THR A 121 14.37 1.61 15.20
C THR A 121 12.98 1.69 14.58
N GLY A 122 12.32 2.85 14.66
CA GLY A 122 11.07 3.15 13.98
C GLY A 122 11.22 3.03 12.46
N THR A 123 12.19 3.74 11.86
CA THR A 123 12.51 3.64 10.43
C THR A 123 12.89 2.20 10.05
N ALA A 124 13.73 1.52 10.82
CA ALA A 124 14.11 0.13 10.54
C ALA A 124 12.90 -0.80 10.52
N THR A 125 11.97 -0.63 11.46
CA THR A 125 10.71 -1.39 11.49
C THR A 125 9.86 -1.11 10.24
N GLN A 126 9.74 0.17 9.85
CA GLN A 126 9.01 0.56 8.64
C GLN A 126 9.68 -0.01 7.37
N TYR A 127 11.01 -0.07 7.31
CA TYR A 127 11.73 -0.68 6.19
C TYR A 127 11.43 -2.16 6.01
N VAL A 128 11.48 -2.94 7.09
CA VAL A 128 11.13 -4.37 7.07
C VAL A 128 9.66 -4.54 6.67
N THR A 129 8.78 -3.68 7.19
CA THR A 129 7.34 -3.72 6.88
C THR A 129 7.08 -3.42 5.41
N GLN A 130 7.69 -2.36 4.88
CA GLN A 130 7.60 -2.02 3.46
C GLN A 130 8.14 -3.15 2.58
N THR A 131 9.26 -3.76 2.97
CA THR A 131 9.84 -4.87 2.21
C THR A 131 8.92 -6.10 2.23
N LEU A 132 8.26 -6.38 3.36
CA LEU A 132 7.24 -7.42 3.44
C LEU A 132 6.07 -7.11 2.50
N GLU A 133 5.56 -5.88 2.51
CA GLU A 133 4.46 -5.42 1.64
C GLU A 133 4.84 -5.51 0.15
N GLU A 134 6.06 -5.13 -0.22
CA GLU A 134 6.60 -5.24 -1.59
C GLU A 134 6.74 -6.71 -2.03
N ASN A 135 7.34 -7.56 -1.17
CA ASN A 135 7.48 -8.99 -1.43
C ASN A 135 6.13 -9.68 -1.61
N ALA A 136 5.15 -9.30 -0.79
CA ALA A 136 3.78 -9.73 -0.90
C ALA A 136 3.12 -9.25 -2.20
N GLY A 137 3.37 -8.00 -2.61
CA GLY A 137 2.86 -7.41 -3.86
C GLY A 137 3.41 -8.05 -5.12
N ASN A 138 4.69 -8.42 -5.12
CA ASN A 138 5.31 -9.15 -6.22
C ASN A 138 4.64 -10.52 -6.46
N GLN A 139 4.00 -11.08 -5.43
CA GLN A 139 3.21 -12.30 -5.54
C GLN A 139 1.75 -11.98 -5.87
N ASN A 140 1.14 -11.00 -5.20
CA ASN A 140 -0.25 -10.63 -5.38
C ASN A 140 -0.43 -9.13 -5.04
N GLU A 141 -0.73 -8.32 -6.04
CA GLU A 141 -0.94 -6.87 -5.87
C GLU A 141 -2.05 -6.55 -4.86
N GLY A 142 -3.13 -7.33 -4.86
CA GLY A 142 -4.21 -7.21 -3.88
C GLY A 142 -3.71 -7.48 -2.46
N LEU A 143 -2.79 -8.42 -2.27
CA LEU A 143 -2.21 -8.70 -0.96
C LEU A 143 -1.41 -7.50 -0.43
N ARG A 144 -0.61 -6.85 -1.27
CA ARG A 144 0.13 -5.63 -0.88
C ARG A 144 -0.82 -4.53 -0.43
N LEU A 145 -1.85 -4.26 -1.22
CA LEU A 145 -2.84 -3.24 -0.92
C LEU A 145 -3.59 -3.53 0.38
N ALA A 146 -3.96 -4.79 0.61
CA ALA A 146 -4.60 -5.25 1.84
C ALA A 146 -3.71 -4.99 3.08
N LEU A 147 -2.43 -5.39 3.03
CA LEU A 147 -1.49 -5.20 4.13
C LEU A 147 -1.21 -3.72 4.41
N TYR A 148 -1.00 -2.94 3.35
CA TYR A 148 -0.79 -1.50 3.44
C TYR A 148 -1.98 -0.81 4.12
N PHE A 149 -3.20 -1.15 3.72
CA PHE A 149 -4.42 -0.63 4.33
C PHE A 149 -4.50 -1.00 5.82
N THR A 150 -4.28 -2.26 6.18
CA THR A 150 -4.30 -2.71 7.58
C THR A 150 -3.32 -1.93 8.46
N ARG A 151 -2.12 -1.63 7.94
CA ARG A 151 -1.12 -0.84 8.66
C ARG A 151 -1.55 0.61 8.85
N LYS A 152 -2.14 1.23 7.83
CA LYS A 152 -2.49 2.65 7.84
C LYS A 152 -3.87 2.94 8.42
N ALA A 153 -4.75 1.94 8.55
CA ALA A 153 -6.14 2.11 8.93
C ALA A 153 -6.34 2.99 10.18
N SER A 154 -5.59 2.74 11.26
CA SER A 154 -5.71 3.52 12.50
C SER A 154 -5.29 4.99 12.36
N THR A 155 -4.50 5.33 11.34
CA THR A 155 -4.10 6.73 11.08
C THR A 155 -5.15 7.51 10.30
N ILE A 156 -6.17 6.82 9.76
CA ILE A 156 -7.22 7.40 8.94
C ILE A 156 -8.30 7.97 9.87
N THR A 157 -8.38 9.29 9.93
CA THR A 157 -9.40 10.05 10.69
C THR A 157 -10.28 10.90 9.80
N ASN A 158 -9.91 11.10 8.53
CA ASN A 158 -10.70 11.85 7.56
C ASN A 158 -10.57 11.25 6.15
N ALA A 159 -11.58 11.49 5.30
CA ALA A 159 -11.63 10.94 3.96
C ALA A 159 -10.50 11.47 3.03
N TYR A 160 -10.01 12.69 3.28
CA TYR A 160 -8.91 13.26 2.49
C TYR A 160 -7.61 12.49 2.67
N GLN A 161 -7.36 11.87 3.82
CA GLN A 161 -6.20 11.00 4.03
C GLN A 161 -6.25 9.72 3.17
N ILE A 162 -7.45 9.21 2.90
CA ILE A 162 -7.64 8.09 1.96
C ILE A 162 -7.33 8.59 0.55
N LEU A 163 -7.95 9.70 0.14
CA LEU A 163 -7.81 10.27 -1.21
C LEU A 163 -6.39 10.78 -1.52
N ALA A 164 -5.65 11.16 -0.49
CA ALA A 164 -4.25 11.56 -0.52
C ALA A 164 -3.29 10.42 -0.85
N ASP A 165 -3.69 9.18 -0.57
CA ASP A 165 -2.86 8.00 -0.73
C ASP A 165 -3.45 7.08 -1.79
N LYS A 166 -2.69 6.88 -2.88
CA LYS A 166 -3.14 6.09 -4.03
C LYS A 166 -3.51 4.65 -3.63
N ALA A 167 -2.76 4.03 -2.73
CA ALA A 167 -3.02 2.65 -2.30
C ALA A 167 -4.30 2.58 -1.44
N LEU A 168 -4.49 3.52 -0.51
CA LEU A 168 -5.72 3.58 0.29
C LEU A 168 -6.95 3.85 -0.58
N THR A 169 -6.83 4.80 -1.51
CA THR A 169 -7.89 5.11 -2.48
C THR A 169 -8.29 3.88 -3.29
N GLN A 170 -7.31 3.14 -3.82
CA GLN A 170 -7.55 1.94 -4.61
C GLN A 170 -8.25 0.84 -3.80
N VAL A 171 -7.84 0.62 -2.55
CA VAL A 171 -8.49 -0.34 -1.65
C VAL A 171 -9.94 0.04 -1.40
N VAL A 172 -10.20 1.30 -1.04
CA VAL A 172 -11.56 1.78 -0.75
C VAL A 172 -12.46 1.70 -1.97
N GLN A 173 -12.00 2.16 -3.13
CA GLN A 173 -12.77 2.09 -4.38
C GLN A 173 -13.11 0.64 -4.75
N THR A 174 -12.13 -0.27 -4.65
CA THR A 174 -12.34 -1.69 -4.97
C THR A 174 -13.30 -2.35 -3.97
N ALA A 175 -13.12 -2.12 -2.67
CA ALA A 175 -14.00 -2.69 -1.63
C ALA A 175 -15.45 -2.24 -1.78
N MET A 176 -15.64 -0.99 -2.24
CA MET A 176 -16.94 -0.39 -2.47
C MET A 176 -17.53 -0.71 -3.84
N GLY A 177 -16.76 -1.32 -4.75
CA GLY A 177 -17.18 -1.57 -6.13
C GLY A 177 -17.37 -0.28 -6.94
N TRP A 178 -16.68 0.79 -6.57
CA TRP A 178 -16.73 2.05 -7.30
C TRP A 178 -15.82 2.00 -8.51
N SER A 179 -16.37 2.23 -9.70
CA SER A 179 -15.58 2.34 -10.92
C SER A 179 -14.65 3.56 -10.87
N SER A 180 -13.51 3.50 -11.55
CA SER A 180 -12.57 4.61 -11.73
C SER A 180 -13.20 5.88 -12.33
N THR A 181 -14.35 5.77 -13.00
CA THR A 181 -15.13 6.90 -13.54
C THR A 181 -15.77 7.76 -12.44
N ILE A 182 -16.02 7.23 -11.24
CA ILE A 182 -16.52 8.03 -10.11
C ILE A 182 -15.37 8.90 -9.54
N SER A 183 -14.13 8.44 -9.68
CA SER A 183 -12.91 9.11 -9.24
C SER A 183 -12.53 10.36 -10.05
N SER A 184 -13.25 10.67 -11.14
CA SER A 184 -13.09 11.93 -11.89
C SER A 184 -13.95 13.07 -11.36
N SER A 185 -14.79 12.83 -10.34
CA SER A 185 -15.57 13.87 -9.66
C SER A 185 -14.68 14.73 -8.75
N ASP A 186 -15.13 15.92 -8.36
CA ASP A 186 -14.38 16.79 -7.44
C ASP A 186 -13.99 16.07 -6.14
N ILE A 187 -12.83 16.41 -5.58
CA ILE A 187 -12.27 15.75 -4.40
C ILE A 187 -13.21 15.82 -3.19
N ASP A 188 -13.95 16.92 -3.04
CA ASP A 188 -14.92 17.12 -1.97
C ASP A 188 -16.14 16.20 -2.13
N ALA A 189 -16.57 15.96 -3.38
CA ALA A 189 -17.65 15.04 -3.67
C ALA A 189 -17.22 13.59 -3.36
N GLN A 190 -15.99 13.22 -3.73
CA GLN A 190 -15.42 11.91 -3.39
C GLN A 190 -15.31 11.73 -1.87
N ALA A 191 -14.82 12.76 -1.15
CA ALA A 191 -14.71 12.72 0.30
C ALA A 191 -16.09 12.52 0.96
N LYS A 192 -17.11 13.24 0.48
CA LYS A 192 -18.49 13.08 0.94
C LYS A 192 -19.03 11.67 0.68
N MET A 193 -18.81 11.11 -0.51
CA MET A 193 -19.24 9.75 -0.84
C MET A 193 -18.59 8.70 0.07
N ILE A 194 -17.31 8.88 0.43
CA ILE A 194 -16.61 8.05 1.41
C ILE A 194 -17.29 8.15 2.77
N THR A 195 -17.48 9.35 3.31
CA THR A 195 -18.09 9.53 4.64
C THR A 195 -19.55 9.10 4.70
N ASP A 196 -20.29 9.16 3.59
CA ASP A 196 -21.70 8.73 3.53
C ASP A 196 -21.84 7.19 3.54
N LYS A 197 -20.79 6.45 3.15
CA LYS A 197 -20.83 4.99 3.02
C LYS A 197 -19.92 4.24 4.01
N ILE A 198 -18.93 4.92 4.58
CA ILE A 198 -17.92 4.34 5.46
C ILE A 198 -17.86 5.19 6.73
N ASP A 199 -18.09 4.56 7.86
CA ASP A 199 -17.76 5.16 9.15
C ASP A 199 -16.24 5.07 9.37
N LEU A 200 -15.55 6.20 9.29
CA LEU A 200 -14.09 6.24 9.44
C LEU A 200 -13.63 5.83 10.84
N THR A 201 -14.51 5.90 11.85
CA THR A 201 -14.18 5.43 13.20
C THR A 201 -14.03 3.91 13.25
N ASP A 202 -14.61 3.18 12.29
CA ASP A 202 -14.46 1.73 12.18
C ASP A 202 -13.01 1.32 11.86
N PHE A 203 -12.20 2.19 11.24
CA PHE A 203 -10.80 1.90 10.95
C PHE A 203 -9.90 1.94 12.19
N GLN A 204 -10.44 2.35 13.33
CA GLN A 204 -9.76 2.27 14.63
C GLN A 204 -9.93 0.89 15.29
N ASP A 205 -10.88 0.06 14.83
CA ASP A 205 -11.10 -1.30 15.33
C ASP A 205 -10.43 -2.33 14.40
N PRO A 206 -9.38 -3.04 14.86
CA PRO A 206 -8.67 -4.04 14.06
C PRO A 206 -9.58 -5.14 13.49
N THR A 207 -10.67 -5.48 14.19
CA THR A 207 -11.63 -6.49 13.75
C THR A 207 -12.45 -5.98 12.58
N LYS A 208 -12.87 -4.70 12.61
CA LYS A 208 -13.61 -4.08 11.51
C LYS A 208 -12.72 -3.83 10.31
N VAL A 209 -11.46 -3.44 10.54
CA VAL A 209 -10.43 -3.35 9.48
C VAL A 209 -10.27 -4.69 8.78
N THR A 210 -10.17 -5.78 9.54
CA THR A 210 -10.07 -7.14 8.97
C THR A 210 -11.27 -7.49 8.11
N LYS A 211 -12.49 -7.17 8.55
CA LYS A 211 -13.71 -7.38 7.74
C LYS A 211 -13.74 -6.52 6.48
N PHE A 212 -13.27 -5.28 6.56
CA PHE A 212 -13.17 -4.39 5.41
C PHE A 212 -12.17 -4.93 4.38
N VAL A 213 -11.01 -5.38 4.83
CA VAL A 213 -9.97 -6.00 3.99
C VAL A 213 -10.45 -7.33 3.39
N GLN A 214 -11.25 -8.12 4.11
CA GLN A 214 -11.91 -9.31 3.56
C GLN A 214 -12.83 -8.97 2.39
N ARG A 215 -13.64 -7.91 2.53
CA ARG A 215 -14.50 -7.41 1.44
C ARG A 215 -13.67 -6.91 0.26
N PHE A 216 -12.62 -6.14 0.52
CA PHE A 216 -11.68 -5.70 -0.51
C PHE A 216 -11.10 -6.90 -1.27
N ALA A 217 -10.53 -7.88 -0.58
CA ALA A 217 -9.89 -9.05 -1.19
C ALA A 217 -10.87 -9.85 -2.05
N ALA A 218 -12.11 -10.05 -1.58
CA ALA A 218 -13.15 -10.72 -2.36
C ALA A 218 -13.51 -9.95 -3.64
N MET A 219 -13.66 -8.63 -3.56
CA MET A 219 -13.92 -7.78 -4.73
C MET A 219 -12.72 -7.75 -5.69
N TRP A 220 -11.51 -7.67 -5.15
CA TRP A 220 -10.27 -7.70 -5.93
C TRP A 220 -10.15 -9.01 -6.72
N ASP A 221 -10.26 -10.16 -6.04
CA ASP A 221 -10.22 -11.48 -6.66
C ASP A 221 -11.31 -11.63 -7.73
N ALA A 222 -12.53 -11.13 -7.49
CA ALA A 222 -13.62 -11.17 -8.45
C ALA A 222 -13.37 -10.30 -9.69
N THR A 223 -12.83 -9.09 -9.52
CA THR A 223 -12.49 -8.19 -10.64
C THR A 223 -11.28 -8.70 -11.43
N GLN A 224 -10.27 -9.25 -10.76
CA GLN A 224 -9.09 -9.82 -11.42
C GLN A 224 -9.44 -11.09 -12.21
N ALA A 225 -10.36 -11.91 -11.71
CA ALA A 225 -10.89 -13.07 -12.42
C ALA A 225 -11.68 -12.72 -13.70
N GLN A 226 -12.15 -11.47 -13.84
CA GLN A 226 -12.80 -10.98 -15.08
C GLN A 226 -11.79 -10.42 -16.09
N SER A 227 -10.65 -9.90 -15.62
CA SER A 227 -9.56 -9.40 -16.48
C SER A 227 -8.59 -10.48 -16.94
N ASP A 228 -8.51 -11.59 -16.20
CA ASP A 228 -7.65 -12.72 -16.49
C ASP A 228 -8.50 -13.90 -16.98
N ASN A 229 -8.51 -14.16 -18.29
CA ASN A 229 -9.12 -15.37 -18.90
C ASN A 229 -8.42 -16.68 -18.44
N SER A 230 -7.52 -16.61 -17.45
CA SER A 230 -6.80 -17.76 -16.90
C SER A 230 -7.65 -18.48 -15.86
N THR A 231 -7.99 -19.72 -16.21
CA THR A 231 -8.85 -20.65 -15.49
C THR A 231 -8.40 -20.90 -14.05
N ASN A 232 -9.08 -20.30 -13.07
CA ASN A 232 -9.04 -20.77 -11.68
C ASN A 232 -10.25 -21.70 -11.43
N PRO A 233 -10.08 -23.04 -11.46
CA PRO A 233 -11.19 -24.00 -11.41
C PRO A 233 -11.97 -23.97 -10.09
N ALA A 234 -11.39 -23.44 -9.00
CA ALA A 234 -12.09 -23.27 -7.73
C ALA A 234 -13.16 -22.16 -7.80
N LEU A 235 -12.95 -21.11 -8.61
CA LEU A 235 -13.93 -20.05 -8.79
C LEU A 235 -15.03 -20.44 -9.78
N VAL A 236 -14.74 -21.28 -10.78
CA VAL A 236 -15.74 -21.79 -11.73
C VAL A 236 -16.82 -22.61 -11.02
N LEU A 237 -16.46 -23.33 -9.94
CA LEU A 237 -17.43 -24.08 -9.16
C LEU A 237 -18.34 -23.18 -8.29
N ILE A 238 -17.83 -22.02 -7.86
CA ILE A 238 -18.56 -21.07 -7.01
C ILE A 238 -19.42 -20.11 -7.87
N ALA A 239 -18.91 -19.69 -9.03
CA ALA A 239 -19.66 -18.89 -10.01
C ALA A 239 -20.62 -19.72 -10.87
N GLY A 240 -20.43 -21.05 -10.93
CA GLY A 240 -21.13 -21.98 -11.82
C GLY A 240 -22.50 -22.47 -11.36
N ALA A 241 -23.25 -21.71 -10.54
CA ALA A 241 -24.65 -22.03 -10.24
C ALA A 241 -25.67 -21.28 -11.11
N SER A 242 -25.23 -20.50 -12.11
CA SER A 242 -26.12 -19.85 -13.08
C SER A 242 -25.61 -20.03 -14.51
N THR A 243 -25.69 -21.26 -15.00
CA THR A 243 -25.46 -21.58 -16.41
C THR A 243 -26.63 -21.06 -17.25
N SER A 244 -26.51 -19.82 -17.73
CA SER A 244 -27.08 -19.50 -19.06
C SER A 244 -26.12 -20.10 -20.09
N VAL A 245 -26.50 -21.26 -20.61
CA VAL A 245 -25.82 -21.95 -21.70
C VAL A 245 -25.89 -21.05 -22.93
N SER A 246 -24.88 -20.20 -23.14
CA SER A 246 -24.62 -19.64 -24.47
C SER A 246 -23.95 -20.73 -25.28
N LEU A 247 -24.71 -21.35 -26.17
CA LEU A 247 -24.17 -22.20 -27.22
C LEU A 247 -23.17 -21.37 -28.04
N ASP A 248 -21.88 -21.67 -27.91
CA ASP A 248 -20.83 -21.01 -28.68
C ASP A 248 -21.14 -21.14 -30.17
N THR A 249 -21.16 -19.99 -30.84
CA THR A 249 -21.38 -19.87 -32.29
C THR A 249 -20.31 -20.62 -33.10
N ASP A 250 -19.15 -20.90 -32.50
CA ASP A 250 -18.09 -21.73 -33.07
C ASP A 250 -18.43 -23.24 -33.14
N MET A 251 -19.34 -23.75 -32.31
CA MET A 251 -19.86 -25.12 -32.43
C MET A 251 -20.88 -25.25 -33.57
N LEU A 252 -21.60 -24.17 -33.89
CA LEU A 252 -22.53 -24.13 -35.01
C LEU A 252 -21.80 -24.07 -36.36
N THR A 253 -20.67 -23.37 -36.44
CA THR A 253 -19.85 -23.29 -37.67
C THR A 253 -19.09 -24.60 -37.95
N THR A 254 -18.60 -25.29 -36.92
CA THR A 254 -17.96 -26.61 -37.08
C THR A 254 -18.94 -27.69 -37.52
N LEU A 255 -20.21 -27.65 -37.09
CA LEU A 255 -21.24 -28.58 -37.56
C LEU A 255 -21.73 -28.30 -38.99
N GLN A 256 -21.63 -27.06 -39.46
CA GLN A 256 -22.00 -26.70 -40.83
C GLN A 256 -20.94 -27.17 -41.85
N ASN A 257 -19.66 -27.16 -41.48
CA ASN A 257 -18.57 -27.67 -42.32
C ASN A 257 -18.55 -29.20 -42.46
N ILE A 258 -19.15 -29.93 -41.51
CA ILE A 258 -19.26 -31.40 -41.60
C ILE A 258 -20.37 -31.82 -42.58
N ARG A 259 -21.36 -30.96 -42.88
CA ARG A 259 -22.47 -31.28 -43.80
C ARG A 259 -22.20 -30.99 -45.27
N PHE A 260 -21.13 -30.28 -45.62
CA PHE A 260 -20.84 -29.89 -47.01
C PHE A 260 -19.58 -30.49 -47.63
N ASN A 261 -18.90 -31.43 -46.96
CA ASN A 261 -17.81 -32.19 -47.57
C ASN A 261 -18.30 -33.54 -48.11
N ARG A 262 -19.10 -33.47 -49.18
CA ARG A 262 -19.27 -34.51 -50.21
C ARG A 262 -19.45 -33.84 -51.56
#